data_AF-A0A2D7JZJ6-F1
#
_entry.id   AF-A0A2D7JZJ6-F1
#
_cell.length_a   1.000
_cell.length_b   1.000
_cell.length_c   1.000
_cell.angle_alpha   90.00
_cell.angle_beta   90.00
_cell.angle_gamma   90.00
#
_symmetry.space_group_name_H-M   'P 1'
#
loop_
_entity.id
_entity.type
_entity.pdbx_description
1 polymer ?
#
loop_
_entity_poly.entity_id
_entity_poly.type
_entity_poly.pdbx_seq_one_letter_code
_entity_poly.pdbx_strand_id
1 'polypeptide(L)'
;MKNYWDLIMNDRINALSHLPFQVKFMSMQILAWLWSAVFGIYIVESVYAFGISAFAHALFITMTVLTALYFRQVRNERLSTSLRGKGGEHE
;
A
#
# COMPACT_ATOMS: atom_id res chain seq x y z
N MET A 1 10.65 -11.12 24.99
CA MET A 1 11.58 -11.09 23.83
C MET A 1 11.26 -9.84 23.05
N LYS A 2 12.24 -8.97 22.78
CA LYS A 2 11.97 -7.69 22.12
C LYS A 2 11.42 -7.99 20.72
N ASN A 3 10.19 -7.55 20.44
CA ASN A 3 9.57 -7.69 19.12
C ASN A 3 10.25 -6.73 18.14
N TYR A 4 11.48 -7.03 17.73
CA TYR A 4 12.19 -6.27 16.70
C TYR A 4 11.38 -6.20 15.40
N TRP A 5 10.58 -7.23 15.14
CA TRP A 5 9.63 -7.28 14.05
C TRP A 5 8.53 -6.21 14.15
N ASP A 6 7.95 -6.01 15.33
CA ASP A 6 6.98 -4.93 15.55
C ASP A 6 7.62 -3.56 15.29
N LEU A 7 8.88 -3.38 15.69
CA LEU A 7 9.57 -2.10 15.49
C LEU A 7 9.71 -1.71 14.01
N ILE A 8 9.80 -2.69 13.12
CA ILE A 8 9.95 -2.49 11.68
C ILE A 8 8.58 -2.45 11.00
N MET A 9 7.71 -3.41 11.32
CA MET A 9 6.49 -3.67 10.55
C MET A 9 5.25 -2.95 11.09
N ASN A 10 5.25 -2.55 12.36
CA ASN A 10 4.07 -1.97 13.00
C ASN A 10 4.00 -0.46 12.74
N ASP A 11 2.92 -0.03 12.11
CA ASP A 11 2.69 1.34 11.65
C ASP A 11 2.55 2.38 12.79
N ARG A 12 2.34 1.92 14.03
CA ARG A 12 2.19 2.78 15.22
C ARG A 12 3.50 3.01 15.98
N ILE A 13 4.47 2.13 15.80
CA ILE A 13 5.71 2.10 16.59
C ILE A 13 6.97 2.27 15.74
N ASN A 14 6.88 2.02 14.44
CA ASN A 14 7.92 2.32 13.46
C ASN A 14 8.34 3.80 13.51
N ALA A 15 9.60 4.10 13.16
CA ALA A 15 10.14 5.44 12.96
C ALA A 15 9.24 6.35 12.08
N LEU A 16 8.43 5.78 11.18
CA LEU A 16 7.48 6.53 10.35
C LEU A 16 6.10 6.75 11.01
N SER A 17 5.91 6.42 12.29
CA SER A 17 4.62 6.45 13.01
C SER A 17 3.92 7.81 13.04
N HIS A 18 4.67 8.91 12.95
CA HIS A 18 4.15 10.28 12.99
C HIS A 18 3.60 10.78 11.64
N LEU A 19 3.84 10.06 10.55
CA LEU A 19 3.46 10.48 9.20
C LEU A 19 2.02 10.06 8.84
N PRO A 20 1.38 10.73 7.88
CA PRO A 20 0.06 10.30 7.39
C PRO A 20 0.13 8.87 6.82
N PHE A 21 -0.96 8.11 7.02
CA PHE A 21 -1.05 6.68 6.67
C PHE A 21 -0.58 6.35 5.23
N GLN A 22 -0.91 7.23 4.28
CA GLN A 22 -0.52 7.05 2.88
C GLN A 22 1.00 7.07 2.68
N VAL A 23 1.73 7.91 3.43
CA VAL A 23 3.20 7.97 3.35
C VAL A 23 3.80 6.72 3.97
N LYS A 24 3.29 6.27 5.12
CA LYS A 24 3.73 5.02 5.77
C LYS A 24 3.61 3.81 4.84
N PHE A 25 2.45 3.67 4.22
CA PHE A 25 2.17 2.56 3.31
C PHE A 25 3.06 2.63 2.06
N MET A 26 3.20 3.80 1.43
CA MET A 26 4.07 3.97 0.26
C MET A 26 5.54 3.70 0.59
N SER A 27 6.04 4.19 1.72
CA SER A 27 7.43 3.96 2.13
C SER A 27 7.72 2.48 2.42
N MET A 28 6.81 1.78 3.10
CA MET A 28 6.93 0.33 3.31
C MET A 28 6.88 -0.44 1.99
N GLN A 29 6.05 0.01 1.04
CA GLN A 29 5.95 -0.60 -0.27
C GLN A 29 7.21 -0.42 -1.12
N ILE A 30 7.83 0.76 -1.08
CA ILE A 30 9.09 1.06 -1.76
C ILE A 30 10.23 0.24 -1.16
N LEU A 31 10.27 0.11 0.17
CA LEU A 31 11.28 -0.71 0.85
C LEU A 31 11.18 -2.18 0.45
N ALA A 32 9.97 -2.73 0.37
CA ALA A 32 9.74 -4.08 -0.15
C ALA A 32 10.22 -4.24 -1.61
N TRP A 33 10.02 -3.20 -2.43
CA TRP A 33 10.49 -3.16 -3.81
C TRP A 33 12.01 -3.18 -3.91
N LEU A 34 12.69 -2.36 -3.10
CA LEU A 34 14.13 -2.31 -3.02
C LEU A 34 14.74 -3.64 -2.59
N TRP A 35 14.17 -4.28 -1.57
CA TRP A 35 14.63 -5.60 -1.13
C TRP A 35 14.40 -6.68 -2.19
N SER A 36 13.24 -6.70 -2.86
CA SER A 36 12.99 -7.62 -3.97
C SER A 36 13.94 -7.39 -5.14
N ALA A 37 14.32 -6.13 -5.42
CA ALA A 37 15.25 -5.80 -6.48
C ALA A 37 16.67 -6.30 -6.16
N VAL A 38 17.13 -6.08 -4.93
CA VAL A 38 18.45 -6.54 -4.46
C VAL A 38 18.54 -8.07 -4.52
N PHE A 39 17.53 -8.80 -4.05
CA PHE A 39 17.53 -10.26 -4.15
C PHE A 39 17.43 -10.76 -5.59
N GLY A 40 16.67 -10.08 -6.45
CA GLY A 40 16.53 -10.45 -7.86
C GLY A 40 17.82 -10.29 -8.65
N ILE A 41 18.60 -9.24 -8.37
CA ILE A 41 19.94 -9.03 -8.95
C ILE A 41 20.95 -10.01 -8.35
N TYR A 42 20.85 -10.32 -7.06
CA TYR A 42 21.80 -11.19 -6.35
C TYR A 42 21.67 -12.68 -6.73
N ILE A 43 20.45 -13.17 -7.00
CA ILE A 43 20.20 -14.61 -7.23
C ILE A 43 20.39 -15.02 -8.69
N VAL A 44 20.33 -14.09 -9.64
CA VAL A 44 20.31 -14.44 -11.06
C VAL A 44 21.20 -13.44 -11.80
N GLU A 45 22.36 -13.91 -12.28
CA GLU A 45 23.27 -13.20 -13.21
C GLU A 45 22.61 -12.89 -14.59
N SER A 46 21.30 -12.70 -14.66
CA SER A 46 20.51 -12.40 -15.85
C SER A 46 19.55 -11.24 -15.60
N VAL A 47 19.96 -10.05 -16.07
CA VAL A 47 19.20 -8.79 -16.02
C VAL A 47 17.82 -8.92 -16.68
N TYR A 48 17.68 -9.80 -17.68
CA TYR A 48 16.45 -9.96 -18.45
C TYR A 48 15.36 -10.69 -17.66
N ALA A 49 15.71 -11.77 -16.95
CA ALA A 49 14.79 -12.50 -16.08
C ALA A 49 14.36 -11.66 -14.88
N PHE A 50 15.29 -10.86 -14.34
CA PHE A 50 15.00 -9.89 -13.29
C PHE A 50 14.00 -8.81 -13.76
N GLY A 51 14.19 -8.24 -14.96
CA GLY A 51 13.29 -7.22 -15.50
C GLY A 51 11.85 -7.69 -15.63
N ILE A 52 11.64 -8.92 -16.11
CA ILE A 52 10.30 -9.52 -16.23
C ILE A 52 9.67 -9.74 -14.84
N SER A 53 10.45 -10.26 -13.89
CA SER A 53 9.99 -10.49 -12.51
C SER A 53 9.62 -9.19 -11.80
N ALA A 54 10.47 -8.16 -11.89
CA ALA A 54 10.23 -6.85 -11.31
C ALA A 54 9.00 -6.17 -11.92
N PHE A 55 8.84 -6.24 -13.24
CA PHE A 55 7.66 -5.70 -13.91
C PHE A 55 6.37 -6.39 -13.44
N ALA A 56 6.35 -7.73 -13.39
CA ALA A 56 5.22 -8.49 -12.88
C ALA A 56 4.88 -8.10 -11.41
N HIS A 57 5.90 -7.93 -10.57
CA HIS A 57 5.72 -7.49 -9.18
C HIS A 57 5.14 -6.06 -9.07
N ALA A 58 5.66 -5.10 -9.82
CA ALA A 58 5.11 -3.73 -9.87
C ALA A 58 3.65 -3.73 -10.28
N LEU A 59 3.30 -4.53 -11.28
CA LEU A 59 1.96 -4.60 -11.84
C LEU A 59 0.98 -5.18 -10.80
N PHE A 60 1.41 -6.21 -10.07
CA PHE A 60 0.62 -6.82 -9.00
C PHE A 60 0.33 -5.84 -7.84
N ILE A 61 1.36 -5.11 -7.39
CA ILE A 61 1.23 -4.08 -6.34
C ILE A 61 0.29 -2.97 -6.81
N THR A 62 0.52 -2.45 -8.03
CA THR A 62 -0.30 -1.39 -8.63
C THR A 62 -1.78 -1.78 -8.67
N MET A 63 -2.09 -2.99 -9.15
CA MET A 63 -3.47 -3.48 -9.21
C MET A 63 -4.12 -3.61 -7.82
N THR A 64 -3.35 -4.04 -6.82
CA THR A 64 -3.83 -4.13 -5.44
C THR A 64 -4.19 -2.74 -4.89
N VAL A 65 -3.32 -1.75 -5.09
CA VAL A 65 -3.56 -0.38 -4.63
C VAL A 65 -4.73 0.28 -5.39
N LEU A 66 -4.80 0.11 -6.71
CA LEU A 66 -5.91 0.62 -7.52
C LEU A 66 -7.26 0.04 -7.06
N THR A 67 -7.29 -1.25 -6.73
CA THR A 67 -8.51 -1.89 -6.20
C THR A 67 -8.90 -1.29 -4.84
N ALA A 68 -7.94 -1.07 -3.94
CA ALA A 68 -8.19 -0.42 -2.66
C ALA A 68 -8.68 1.04 -2.83
N LEU A 69 -8.10 1.79 -3.77
CA LEU A 69 -8.54 3.14 -4.12
C LEU A 69 -9.96 3.15 -4.68
N TYR A 70 -10.27 2.23 -5.59
CA TYR A 70 -11.61 2.08 -6.15
C TYR A 70 -12.65 1.80 -5.05
N PHE A 71 -12.37 0.87 -4.13
CA PHE A 71 -13.26 0.61 -3.00
C PHE A 71 -13.41 1.81 -2.05
N ARG A 72 -12.32 2.57 -1.83
CA ARG A 72 -12.40 3.82 -1.05
C ARG A 72 -13.28 4.85 -1.76
N GLN A 73 -13.14 5.01 -3.07
CA GLN A 73 -13.92 5.96 -3.86
C GLN A 73 -15.41 5.61 -3.82
N VAL A 74 -15.77 4.37 -4.12
CA VAL A 74 -17.16 3.89 -4.06
C VAL A 74 -17.75 4.05 -2.64
N ARG A 75 -16.98 3.73 -1.59
CA ARG A 75 -17.42 3.94 -0.21
C ARG A 75 -17.61 5.42 0.13
N ASN A 76 -16.73 6.30 -0.34
CA ASN A 76 -16.83 7.74 -0.09
C ASN A 76 -18.01 8.36 -0.85
N GLU A 77 -18.27 7.91 -2.07
CA GLU A 77 -19.48 8.25 -2.85
C GLU A 77 -20.76 7.74 -2.19
N ARG A 78 -20.75 6.52 -1.62
CA ARG A 78 -21.85 6.01 -0.79
C ARG A 78 -22.07 6.84 0.47
N LEU A 79 -21.01 7.29 1.15
CA LEU A 79 -21.11 8.16 2.33
C LEU A 79 -21.64 9.55 1.96
N SER A 80 -21.17 10.15 0.87
CA SER A 80 -21.70 11.42 0.35
C SER A 80 -23.19 11.32 -0.03
N THR A 81 -23.59 10.24 -0.68
CA THR A 81 -24.99 9.97 -1.04
C THR A 81 -25.85 9.65 0.19
N SER A 82 -25.31 8.90 1.16
CA SER A 82 -26.01 8.55 2.42
C SER A 82 -26.16 9.74 3.37
N LEU A 83 -25.25 10.72 3.33
CA LEU A 83 -25.39 11.98 4.06
C LEU A 83 -26.39 12.93 3.36
N ARG A 84 -26.60 12.77 2.05
CA ARG A 84 -27.66 13.43 1.26
C ARG A 84 -29.00 12.69 1.33
N GLY A 85 -29.30 12.07 2.47
CA GLY A 85 -30.53 11.28 2.68
C GLY A 85 -31.12 11.38 4.08
N LYS A 86 -30.64 12.29 4.94
CA LYS A 86 -31.08 12.38 6.33
C LYS A 86 -31.31 13.84 6.76
N GLY A 87 -32.22 14.54 6.08
CA GLY A 87 -32.52 15.93 6.44
C GLY A 87 -33.50 16.66 5.52
N GLY A 88 -34.55 16.00 5.04
CA GLY A 88 -35.50 16.60 4.09
C GLY A 88 -36.97 16.26 4.34
N GLU A 89 -37.34 15.84 5.54
CA GLU A 89 -38.74 15.59 5.91
C GLU A 89 -39.13 16.63 6.96
N HIS A 90 -39.23 17.87 6.47
CA HIS A 90 -40.04 18.91 7.07
C HIS A 90 -41.44 18.75 6.47
N GLU A 91 -42.28 17.97 7.15
CA GLU A 91 -43.74 18.12 7.20
C GLU A 91 -44.18 17.96 8.66
#